data_AF-A0A7K6EGR5-F1
#
_entry.id   AF-A0A7K6EGR5-F1
#
_cell.length_a   1.000
_cell.length_b   1.000
_cell.length_c   1.000
_cell.angle_alpha   90.00
_cell.angle_beta   90.00
_cell.angle_gamma   90.00
#
_symmetry.space_group_name_H-M   'P 1'
#
loop_
_entity.id
_entity.type
_entity.pdbx_description
1 polymer ?
#
loop_
_entity_poly.entity_id
_entity_poly.type
_entity_poly.pdbx_seq_one_letter_code
_entity_poly.pdbx_strand_id
1 'polypeptide(L)'
;KEAIFTALIKDSDPKVNTECIQQQFVHLGNLPADGYRELEVVCVGLRFGKVDHYVVLKNKNRAILQLDSPKSARSMHSFLQQYPYSIGDHTLTCSLSP
;
A
#
# COMPACT_ATOMS: atom_id res chain seq x y z
N LYS A 1 -7.47 -2.38 -10.75
CA LYS A 1 -7.62 -1.97 -9.33
C LYS A 1 -6.84 -0.68 -9.09
N GLU A 2 -5.56 -0.65 -9.47
CA GLU A 2 -4.77 0.58 -9.49
C GLU A 2 -5.40 1.67 -10.34
N ALA A 3 -5.90 1.37 -11.55
CA ALA A 3 -6.51 2.39 -12.41
C ALA A 3 -7.62 3.22 -11.71
N ILE A 4 -8.47 2.57 -10.91
CA ILE A 4 -9.49 3.27 -10.12
C ILE A 4 -8.84 4.08 -9.00
N PHE A 5 -7.87 3.51 -8.29
CA PHE A 5 -7.15 4.21 -7.23
C PHE A 5 -6.39 5.44 -7.75
N THR A 6 -5.68 5.30 -8.86
CA THR A 6 -5.01 6.39 -9.58
C THR A 6 -5.99 7.46 -10.06
N ALA A 7 -7.16 7.05 -10.57
CA ALA A 7 -8.20 8.00 -10.96
C ALA A 7 -8.74 8.79 -9.77
N LEU A 8 -8.97 8.13 -8.62
CA LEU A 8 -9.38 8.78 -7.37
C LEU A 8 -8.32 9.76 -6.87
N ILE A 9 -7.04 9.38 -6.91
CA ILE A 9 -5.93 10.28 -6.52
C ILE A 9 -5.88 11.50 -7.45
N LYS A 10 -6.05 11.32 -8.76
CA LYS A 10 -6.07 12.40 -9.75
C LYS A 10 -7.26 13.34 -9.57
N ASP A 11 -8.41 12.81 -9.16
CA ASP A 11 -9.60 13.60 -8.83
C ASP A 11 -9.36 14.47 -7.57
N SER A 12 -8.71 13.90 -6.54
CA SER A 12 -8.36 14.63 -5.32
C SER A 12 -7.22 15.64 -5.49
N ASP A 13 -6.23 15.35 -6.34
CA ASP A 13 -5.13 16.24 -6.70
C ASP A 13 -4.92 16.26 -8.22
N PRO A 14 -5.57 17.21 -8.93
CA PRO A 14 -5.46 17.33 -10.38
C PRO A 14 -4.03 17.59 -10.87
N LYS A 15 -3.10 18.03 -10.01
CA LYS A 15 -1.72 18.34 -10.39
C LYS A 15 -0.80 17.13 -10.28
N VAL A 16 -1.25 16.04 -9.67
CA VAL A 16 -0.43 14.83 -9.49
C VAL A 16 -0.01 14.25 -10.85
N ASN A 17 1.26 13.88 -10.95
CA ASN A 17 1.78 13.19 -12.14
C ASN A 17 1.44 11.69 -12.04
N THR A 18 0.44 11.27 -12.80
CA THR A 18 -0.03 9.88 -12.81
C THR A 18 0.85 8.92 -13.60
N GLU A 19 1.78 9.42 -14.43
CA GLU A 19 2.65 8.56 -15.25
C GLU A 19 3.67 7.78 -14.41
N CYS A 20 4.11 8.34 -13.28
CA CYS A 20 5.10 7.70 -12.39
C CYS A 20 4.57 7.35 -11.00
N ILE A 21 3.31 7.69 -10.68
CA ILE A 21 2.74 7.48 -9.34
C ILE A 21 2.68 6.00 -8.96
N GLN A 22 2.54 5.11 -9.94
CA GLN A 22 2.51 3.66 -9.70
C GLN A 22 3.83 3.14 -9.12
N GLN A 23 4.97 3.78 -9.40
CA GLN A 23 6.25 3.40 -8.80
C GLN A 23 6.30 3.65 -7.29
N GLN A 24 5.35 4.41 -6.75
CA GLN A 24 5.18 4.70 -5.33
C GLN A 24 4.18 3.74 -4.65
N PHE A 25 3.53 2.86 -5.41
CA PHE A 25 2.52 1.97 -4.90
C PHE A 25 3.14 0.70 -4.31
N VAL A 26 2.64 0.32 -3.14
CA VAL A 26 2.90 -0.97 -2.50
C VAL A 26 1.57 -1.68 -2.30
N HIS A 27 1.51 -2.93 -2.74
CA HIS A 27 0.37 -3.81 -2.55
C HIS A 27 0.63 -4.69 -1.35
N LEU A 28 -0.27 -4.62 -0.39
CA LEU A 28 -0.36 -5.58 0.70
C LEU A 28 -1.48 -6.56 0.41
N GLY A 29 -1.21 -7.85 0.56
CA GLY A 29 -2.18 -8.92 0.42
C GLY A 29 -2.19 -9.84 1.63
N ASN A 30 -3.11 -10.81 1.61
CA ASN A 30 -3.37 -11.71 2.72
C ASN A 30 -3.74 -10.97 4.02
N LEU A 31 -4.46 -9.85 3.94
CA LEU A 31 -5.01 -9.20 5.14
C LEU A 31 -6.08 -10.10 5.77
N PRO A 32 -6.28 -10.08 7.09
CA PRO A 32 -7.42 -10.73 7.73
C PRO A 32 -8.75 -10.26 7.12
N ALA A 33 -9.79 -11.10 7.20
CA ALA A 33 -11.13 -10.73 6.71
C ALA A 33 -11.78 -9.64 7.59
N ASP A 34 -11.54 -9.72 8.90
CA ASP A 34 -12.00 -8.80 9.92
C ASP A 34 -10.99 -8.71 11.07
N GLY A 35 -11.35 -8.04 12.17
CA GLY A 35 -10.53 -8.04 13.40
C GLY A 35 -9.29 -7.12 13.38
N TYR A 36 -9.05 -6.37 12.32
CA TYR A 36 -7.97 -5.36 12.26
C TYR A 36 -8.51 -3.97 11.94
N ARG A 37 -7.78 -2.94 12.38
CA ARG A 37 -8.07 -1.55 12.00
C ARG A 37 -7.30 -1.19 10.73
N GLU A 38 -7.93 -0.44 9.83
CA GLU A 38 -7.28 0.05 8.61
C GLU A 38 -6.00 0.86 8.93
N LEU A 39 -5.99 1.55 10.08
CA LEU A 39 -4.83 2.26 10.59
C LEU A 39 -3.60 1.35 10.79
N GLU A 40 -3.78 0.08 11.16
CA GLU A 40 -2.65 -0.85 11.33
C GLU A 40 -1.92 -1.08 10.01
N VAL A 41 -2.68 -1.20 8.90
CA VAL A 41 -2.13 -1.32 7.55
C VAL A 41 -1.37 -0.05 7.15
N VAL A 42 -1.93 1.13 7.46
CA VAL A 42 -1.27 2.42 7.20
C VAL A 42 0.02 2.56 8.01
N CYS A 43 0.02 2.16 9.29
CA CYS A 43 1.19 2.19 10.16
C CYS A 43 2.35 1.35 9.63
N VAL A 44 2.07 0.24 8.90
CA VAL A 44 3.13 -0.54 8.24
C VAL A 44 3.89 0.34 7.24
N GLY A 45 3.18 1.10 6.40
CA GLY A 45 3.77 1.99 5.40
C GLY A 45 4.49 3.20 6.00
N LEU A 46 3.95 3.76 7.09
CA LEU A 46 4.54 4.91 7.79
C LEU A 46 5.95 4.65 8.35
N ARG A 47 6.35 3.38 8.49
CA ARG A 47 7.74 3.01 8.86
C ARG A 47 8.77 3.29 7.77
N PHE A 48 8.34 3.46 6.51
CA PHE A 48 9.22 3.57 5.34
C PHE A 48 9.14 4.93 4.65
N GLY A 49 8.07 5.69 4.87
CA GLY A 49 7.85 7.01 4.29
C GLY A 49 6.45 7.51 4.62
N LYS A 50 6.13 8.74 4.20
CA LYS A 50 4.76 9.24 4.34
C LYS A 50 3.82 8.42 3.46
N VAL A 51 2.64 8.10 3.96
CA VAL A 51 1.55 7.49 3.18
C VAL A 51 0.64 8.62 2.72
N ASP A 52 0.69 8.98 1.44
CA ASP A 52 -0.12 10.08 0.89
C ASP A 52 -1.57 9.64 0.66
N HIS A 53 -1.75 8.45 0.10
CA HIS A 53 -3.06 7.86 -0.15
C HIS A 53 -3.05 6.36 0.14
N TYR A 54 -4.19 5.81 0.52
CA TYR A 54 -4.36 4.36 0.67
C TYR A 54 -5.78 3.92 0.31
N VAL A 55 -5.91 2.64 -0.03
CA VAL A 55 -7.22 1.99 -0.17
C VAL A 55 -7.15 0.58 0.39
N VAL A 56 -8.16 0.21 1.19
CA VAL A 56 -8.33 -1.16 1.71
C VAL A 56 -9.49 -1.83 0.98
N LEU A 57 -9.18 -2.93 0.29
CA LEU A 57 -10.13 -3.74 -0.45
C LEU A 57 -10.50 -4.97 0.41
N LYS A 58 -11.36 -4.77 1.42
CA LYS A 58 -11.73 -5.80 2.41
C LYS A 58 -12.20 -7.11 1.77
N ASN A 59 -13.07 -7.02 0.77
CA ASN A 59 -13.57 -8.18 0.00
C ASN A 59 -12.50 -8.93 -0.82
N LYS A 60 -11.29 -8.40 -0.90
CA LYS A 60 -10.16 -9.02 -1.60
C LYS A 60 -8.95 -9.22 -0.69
N ASN A 61 -9.09 -8.97 0.61
CA ASN A 61 -8.04 -9.13 1.61
C ASN A 61 -6.72 -8.46 1.18
N ARG A 62 -6.84 -7.24 0.62
CA ARG A 62 -5.73 -6.49 0.01
C ARG A 62 -5.82 -5.01 0.35
N ALA A 63 -4.68 -4.34 0.35
CA ALA A 63 -4.59 -2.89 0.40
C ALA A 63 -3.56 -2.38 -0.62
N ILE A 64 -3.73 -1.14 -1.05
CA ILE A 64 -2.73 -0.41 -1.85
C ILE A 64 -2.36 0.83 -1.06
N LEU A 65 -1.06 1.03 -0.83
CA LEU A 65 -0.51 2.22 -0.20
C LEU A 65 0.28 3.00 -1.26
N GLN A 66 0.04 4.30 -1.38
CA GLN A 66 0.95 5.20 -2.08
C GLN A 66 1.90 5.81 -1.04
N LEU A 67 3.19 5.52 -1.17
CA LEU A 67 4.22 6.20 -0.39
C LEU A 67 4.67 7.50 -1.07
N ASP A 68 5.30 8.38 -0.31
CA ASP A 68 5.85 9.65 -0.81
C ASP A 68 6.89 9.53 -1.95
N SER A 69 7.55 8.38 -2.07
CA SER A 69 8.57 8.16 -3.10
C SER A 69 8.69 6.71 -3.54
N PRO A 70 9.18 6.47 -4.78
CA PRO A 70 9.50 5.12 -5.24
C PRO A 70 10.58 4.42 -4.40
N LYS A 71 11.47 5.20 -3.77
CA LYS A 71 12.51 4.68 -2.87
C LYS A 71 11.88 4.09 -1.61
N SER A 72 10.91 4.80 -1.02
CA SER A 72 10.14 4.34 0.14
C SER A 72 9.41 3.04 -0.19
N ALA A 73 8.75 2.97 -1.35
CA ALA A 73 8.02 1.79 -1.81
C ALA A 73 8.95 0.57 -1.95
N ARG A 74 10.09 0.73 -2.64
CA ARG A 74 11.10 -0.32 -2.76
C ARG A 74 11.69 -0.74 -1.42
N SER A 75 11.93 0.20 -0.51
CA SER A 75 12.46 -0.10 0.83
C SER A 75 11.46 -0.93 1.63
N MET A 76 10.18 -0.59 1.59
CA MET A 76 9.11 -1.35 2.24
C MET A 76 9.06 -2.78 1.68
N HIS A 77 9.04 -2.92 0.36
CA HIS A 77 9.03 -4.23 -0.28
C HIS A 77 10.24 -5.08 0.12
N SER A 78 11.46 -4.53 0.00
CA SER A 78 12.69 -5.25 0.36
C SER A 78 12.71 -5.66 1.83
N PHE A 79 12.25 -4.78 2.74
CA PHE A 79 12.23 -5.07 4.16
C PHE A 79 11.24 -6.19 4.51
N LEU A 80 10.01 -6.13 4.00
CA LEU A 80 8.99 -7.13 4.31
C LEU A 80 9.27 -8.51 3.68
N GLN A 81 10.07 -8.57 2.62
CA GLN A 81 10.58 -9.83 2.07
C GLN A 81 11.59 -10.51 3.01
N GLN A 82 12.40 -9.73 3.74
CA GLN A 82 13.35 -10.26 4.73
C GLN A 82 12.74 -10.48 6.11
N TYR A 83 11.79 -9.62 6.49
CA TYR A 83 11.16 -9.60 7.80
C TYR A 83 9.64 -9.66 7.62
N PRO A 84 9.06 -10.88 7.53
CA PRO A 84 7.62 -11.04 7.38
C PRO A 84 6.86 -10.34 8.50
N TYR A 85 5.75 -9.69 8.14
CA TYR A 85 4.90 -8.99 9.08
C TYR A 85 3.52 -9.62 9.11
N SER A 86 3.02 -9.92 10.31
CA SER A 86 1.72 -10.57 10.50
C SER A 86 0.74 -9.65 11.22
N ILE A 87 -0.53 -9.72 10.81
CA ILE A 87 -1.67 -9.12 11.51
C ILE A 87 -2.55 -10.28 11.96
N GLY A 88 -2.61 -10.54 13.26
CA GLY A 88 -3.14 -11.81 13.78
C GLY A 88 -2.35 -12.99 13.21
N ASP A 89 -3.06 -14.02 12.75
CA ASP A 89 -2.46 -15.23 12.15
C ASP A 89 -2.14 -15.10 10.66
N HIS A 90 -2.30 -13.89 10.09
CA HIS A 90 -2.10 -13.65 8.67
C HIS A 90 -0.79 -12.92 8.40
N THR A 91 0.17 -13.63 7.83
CA THR A 91 1.41 -13.03 7.30
C THR A 91 1.11 -12.28 6.00
N LEU A 92 1.34 -10.97 5.99
CA LEU A 92 1.05 -10.15 4.82
C LEU A 92 1.96 -10.52 3.64
N THR A 93 1.39 -10.52 2.44
CA THR A 93 2.19 -10.50 1.21
C THR A 93 2.46 -9.07 0.80
N CYS A 94 3.63 -8.80 0.23
CA CYS A 94 4.04 -7.46 -0.19
C CYS A 94 4.57 -7.52 -1.62
N SER A 95 4.04 -6.69 -2.53
CA SER A 95 4.53 -6.54 -3.90
C SER A 95 4.49 -5.08 -4.37
N LEU A 96 5.36 -4.73 -5.30
CA LEU A 96 5.30 -3.44 -5.98
C LEU A 96 4.31 -3.49 -7.15
N SER A 97 3.90 -2.33 -7.64
CA SER A 97 3.24 -2.24 -8.95
C SER A 97 4.19 -2.68 -10.07
N PRO A 98 3.68 -3.35 -11.12
CA PRO A 98 4.47 -3.80 -12.26
C PRO A 98 5.06 -2.66 -13.09
#